data_AF-A0A0A1TTI8-F1
#
_entry.id   AF-A0A0A1TTI8-F1
#
_cell.length_a   1.000
_cell.length_b   1.000
_cell.length_c   1.000
_cell.angle_alpha   90.00
_cell.angle_beta   90.00
_cell.angle_gamma   90.00
#
_symmetry.space_group_name_H-M   'P 1'
#
loop_
_entity.id
_entity.type
_entity.pdbx_description
1 polymer ?
#
loop_
_entity_poly.entity_id
_entity_poly.type
_entity_poly.pdbx_seq_one_letter_code
_entity_poly.pdbx_strand_id
1 'polypeptide(L)'
;MFGTYEANYTDSRLVLETLEPLSEDRKCFRLINGVLVERTVKEVVPALKTNQDGLKKVLDDLVKQYKTKQDDLDKWKKKNNVQVVQQ
;
A
#
# COMPACT_ATOMS: atom_id res chain seq x y z
N MET A 1 -0.09 -11.48 -1.64
CA MET A 1 -0.85 -10.32 -2.18
C MET A 1 -0.90 -9.16 -1.20
N PHE A 2 -1.34 -9.33 0.06
CA PHE A 2 -1.29 -8.23 1.05
C PHE A 2 0.13 -7.69 1.28
N GLY A 3 1.09 -8.58 1.59
CA GLY A 3 2.49 -8.17 1.80
C GLY A 3 3.16 -7.51 0.60
N THR A 4 2.71 -7.77 -0.64
CA THR A 4 3.24 -7.07 -1.82
C THR A 4 2.73 -5.62 -1.88
N TYR A 5 1.51 -5.35 -1.43
CA TYR A 5 1.00 -3.98 -1.32
C TYR A 5 1.69 -3.21 -0.19
N GLU A 6 1.96 -3.86 0.95
CA GLU A 6 2.73 -3.25 2.05
C GLU A 6 4.14 -2.87 1.64
N ALA A 7 4.84 -3.76 0.93
CA ALA A 7 6.17 -3.49 0.40
C ALA A 7 6.13 -2.28 -0.55
N ASN A 8 5.23 -2.27 -1.53
CA ASN A 8 5.08 -1.16 -2.48
C ASN A 8 4.74 0.17 -1.77
N TYR A 9 3.89 0.15 -0.76
CA TYR A 9 3.56 1.34 0.04
C TYR A 9 4.78 1.86 0.80
N THR A 10 5.55 0.95 1.40
CA THR A 10 6.78 1.28 2.13
C THR A 10 7.84 1.86 1.20
N ASP A 11 8.08 1.23 0.06
CA ASP A 11 9.03 1.69 -0.95
C ASP A 11 8.64 3.08 -1.47
N SER A 12 7.36 3.28 -1.80
CA SER A 12 6.85 4.57 -2.26
C SER A 12 7.01 5.67 -1.19
N ARG A 13 6.83 5.33 0.09
CA ARG A 13 7.07 6.23 1.23
C ARG A 13 8.52 6.66 1.32
N LEU A 14 9.44 5.70 1.27
CA LEU A 14 10.88 5.98 1.36
C LEU A 14 11.33 6.87 0.20
N VAL A 15 10.87 6.58 -1.02
CA VAL A 15 11.17 7.42 -2.19
C VAL A 15 10.66 8.85 -1.96
N LEU A 16 9.43 9.03 -1.49
CA LEU A 16 8.89 10.37 -1.18
C LEU A 16 9.72 11.11 -0.13
N GLU A 17 10.06 10.45 0.99
CA GLU A 17 10.88 11.04 2.06
C GLU A 17 12.25 11.49 1.56
N THR A 18 12.82 10.80 0.57
CA THR A 18 14.10 11.22 -0.04
C THR A 18 13.96 12.36 -1.05
N LEU A 19 12.80 12.51 -1.69
CA LEU A 19 12.59 13.49 -2.76
C LEU A 19 12.03 14.83 -2.24
N GLU A 20 11.21 14.82 -1.19
CA GLU A 20 10.63 16.02 -0.58
C GLU A 20 11.63 17.11 -0.15
N PRO A 21 12.82 16.79 0.43
CA PRO A 21 13.77 17.83 0.82
C PRO A 21 14.59 18.39 -0.36
N LEU A 22 14.39 17.87 -1.57
CA LEU A 22 15.15 18.29 -2.75
C LEU A 22 14.48 19.49 -3.43
N SER A 23 15.27 20.26 -4.19
CA SER A 23 14.75 21.34 -5.03
C SER A 23 13.71 20.81 -6.02
N GLU A 24 12.60 21.53 -6.13
CA GLU A 24 11.48 21.24 -7.05
C GLU A 24 11.91 21.13 -8.52
N ASP A 25 12.90 21.93 -8.93
CA ASP A 25 13.42 21.96 -10.31
C ASP A 25 14.52 20.91 -10.56
N ARG A 26 14.90 20.13 -9.53
CA ARG A 26 15.87 19.05 -9.70
C ARG A 26 15.32 18.01 -10.67
N LYS A 27 16.15 17.63 -11.65
CA LYS A 27 15.83 16.55 -12.60
C LYS A 27 15.59 15.23 -11.85
N CYS A 28 14.53 14.56 -12.24
CA CYS A 28 14.10 13.26 -11.75
C CYS A 28 13.91 12.33 -12.95
N PHE A 29 14.26 11.06 -12.80
CA PHE A 29 14.13 10.08 -13.88
C PHE A 29 13.23 8.94 -13.43
N ARG A 30 12.18 8.68 -14.21
CA ARG A 30 11.24 7.58 -13.94
C ARG A 30 11.43 6.47 -14.98
N LEU A 31 11.75 5.27 -14.51
CA LEU A 31 11.84 4.08 -15.35
C LEU A 31 10.45 3.45 -15.51
N ILE A 32 9.97 3.32 -16.75
CA ILE A 32 8.68 2.71 -17.09
C ILE A 32 8.90 1.74 -18.25
N ASN A 33 8.65 0.44 -18.05
CA ASN A 33 8.77 -0.59 -19.09
C ASN A 33 10.12 -0.54 -19.85
N GLY A 34 11.21 -0.26 -19.14
CA GLY A 34 12.55 -0.16 -19.73
C GLY A 34 12.90 1.20 -20.36
N VAL A 35 11.96 2.16 -20.40
CA VAL A 35 12.20 3.53 -20.89
C VAL A 35 12.39 4.47 -19.70
N LEU A 36 13.46 5.26 -19.74
CA LEU A 36 13.76 6.28 -18.74
C LEU A 36 13.16 7.62 -19.19
N VAL A 37 12.24 8.17 -18.41
CA VAL A 37 11.57 9.45 -18.70
C VAL A 37 12.13 10.52 -17.78
N GLU A 38 12.67 11.60 -18.37
CA GLU A 38 13.09 12.79 -17.64
C GLU A 38 11.88 13.62 -17.20
N ARG A 39 11.87 14.03 -15.93
CA ARG A 39 10.86 14.84 -15.24
C ARG A 39 11.55 15.73 -14.22
N THR A 40 10.79 16.53 -13.50
CA THR A 40 11.27 17.28 -12.32
C THR A 40 10.64 16.78 -11.03
N VAL A 41 11.25 17.09 -9.88
CA VAL A 41 10.71 16.71 -8.55
C VAL A 41 9.28 17.22 -8.38
N LYS A 42 8.98 18.47 -8.78
CA LYS A 42 7.62 19.05 -8.72
C LYS A 42 6.57 18.30 -9.54
N GLU A 43 6.97 17.64 -10.63
CA GLU A 43 6.06 16.85 -11.46
C GLU A 43 5.84 15.43 -10.90
N VAL A 44 6.85 14.87 -10.24
CA VAL A 44 6.87 13.46 -9.80
C VAL A 44 6.27 13.28 -8.40
N VAL A 45 6.57 14.20 -7.47
CA VAL A 45 6.12 14.10 -6.07
C VAL A 45 4.58 14.01 -5.95
N PRO A 46 3.77 14.83 -6.65
CA PRO A 46 2.31 14.72 -6.56
C PRO A 46 1.80 13.35 -7.02
N ALA A 47 2.34 12.83 -8.13
CA ALA A 47 1.95 11.53 -8.67
C ALA A 47 2.33 10.38 -7.72
N LEU A 48 3.49 10.46 -7.06
CA LEU A 48 3.90 9.47 -6.06
C LEU A 48 3.00 9.53 -4.82
N LYS A 49 2.62 10.72 -4.33
CA LYS A 49 1.69 10.88 -3.20
C LYS A 49 0.32 10.27 -3.50
N THR A 50 -0.27 10.59 -4.65
CA THR A 50 -1.56 10.02 -5.06
C THR A 50 -1.51 8.49 -5.13
N ASN A 51 -0.43 7.92 -5.68
CA ASN A 51 -0.29 6.46 -5.74
C ASN A 51 -0.13 5.84 -4.35
N GLN A 52 0.67 6.46 -3.47
CA GLN A 52 0.87 6.00 -2.10
C GLN A 52 -0.44 6.02 -1.31
N ASP A 53 -1.24 7.09 -1.43
CA ASP A 53 -2.54 7.20 -0.77
C ASP A 53 -3.51 6.13 -1.27
N GLY A 54 -3.48 5.84 -2.58
CA GLY A 54 -4.23 4.72 -3.16
C GLY A 54 -3.83 3.37 -2.57
N LEU A 55 -2.53 3.10 -2.44
CA LEU A 55 -2.01 1.87 -1.82
C LEU A 55 -2.43 1.76 -0.35
N LYS A 56 -2.36 2.86 0.40
CA LYS A 56 -2.80 2.91 1.80
C LYS A 56 -4.27 2.56 1.94
N LYS A 57 -5.13 3.15 1.10
CA LYS A 57 -6.56 2.87 1.12
C LYS A 57 -6.86 1.39 0.85
N VAL A 58 -6.21 0.80 -0.15
CA VAL A 58 -6.36 -0.64 -0.45
C VAL A 58 -5.92 -1.49 0.74
N LEU A 59 -4.82 -1.12 1.41
CA LEU A 59 -4.33 -1.82 2.59
C LEU A 59 -5.34 -1.77 3.75
N ASP A 60 -5.87 -0.58 4.05
CA ASP A 60 -6.88 -0.36 5.08
C ASP A 60 -8.17 -1.15 4.79
N ASP A 61 -8.61 -1.16 3.53
CA ASP A 61 -9.78 -1.94 3.10
C ASP A 61 -9.55 -3.45 3.25
N LEU A 62 -8.35 -3.96 2.94
CA LEU A 62 -8.01 -5.36 3.15
C LEU A 62 -7.99 -5.74 4.63
N VAL A 63 -7.44 -4.89 5.50
CA VAL A 63 -7.45 -5.09 6.96
C VAL A 63 -8.88 -5.12 7.48
N LYS A 64 -9.74 -4.21 7.01
CA LYS A 64 -11.15 -4.16 7.39
C LYS A 64 -11.89 -5.42 6.96
N GLN A 65 -11.73 -5.86 5.72
CA GLN A 65 -12.34 -7.08 5.20
C GLN A 65 -11.91 -8.31 6.00
N TYR A 66 -10.62 -8.41 6.32
CA TYR A 66 -10.09 -9.49 7.15
C TYR A 66 -10.78 -9.52 8.53
N LYS A 67 -10.86 -8.39 9.23
CA LYS A 67 -11.51 -8.30 10.55
C LYS A 67 -12.99 -8.66 10.48
N THR A 68 -13.72 -8.13 9.49
CA THR A 68 -15.14 -8.48 9.30
C THR A 68 -15.33 -9.98 9.10
N LYS A 69 -14.49 -10.63 8.28
CA LYS A 69 -14.57 -12.08 8.07
C LYS A 69 -14.21 -12.87 9.32
N GLN A 70 -13.22 -12.41 10.09
CA GLN A 70 -12.87 -13.01 11.37
C GLN A 70 -14.05 -12.94 12.35
N ASP A 71 -14.67 -11.78 12.51
CA ASP A 71 -15.81 -11.58 13.40
C ASP A 71 -17.02 -12.43 12.99
N ASP A 72 -17.31 -12.51 11.69
CA ASP A 72 -18.39 -13.34 11.14
C ASP A 72 -18.14 -14.84 11.40
N LEU A 73 -16.90 -15.28 11.24
CA LEU A 73 -16.48 -16.66 11.50
C LEU A 73 -16.59 -16.99 13.00
N ASP A 74 -16.21 -16.08 13.89
CA ASP A 74 -16.33 -16.27 15.33
C ASP A 74 -17.79 -16.28 15.80
N LYS A 75 -18.65 -15.42 15.23
CA LYS A 75 -20.10 -15.47 15.45
C LYS A 75 -20.69 -16.79 14.97
N TRP A 76 -20.29 -17.25 13.79
CA TRP A 76 -20.76 -18.52 13.25
C TRP A 76 -20.33 -19.71 14.11
N LYS A 77 -19.08 -19.76 14.58
CA LYS A 77 -18.60 -20.80 15.50
C LYS A 77 -19.44 -20.88 16.77
N LYS A 78 -19.69 -19.72 17.41
CA LYS A 78 -20.52 -19.63 18.62
C LYS A 78 -21.95 -20.09 18.37
N LYS A 79 -22.57 -19.64 17.27
CA LYS A 79 -23.95 -20.01 16.92
C LYS A 79 -24.13 -21.52 16.71
N ASN A 80 -23.11 -22.19 16.18
CA ASN A 80 -23.20 -23.61 15.81
C ASN A 80 -22.48 -24.54 16.80
N ASN A 81 -22.04 -24.05 17.97
CA ASN A 81 -21.25 -24.82 18.94
C ASN A 81 -20.05 -25.55 18.32
N VAL A 82 -19.42 -24.95 17.31
CA VAL A 82 -18.25 -25.55 16.64
C VAL A 82 -17.05 -25.50 17.59
N GLN A 83 -16.57 -26.67 18.01
CA GLN A 83 -15.35 -26.79 18.80
C GLN A 83 -14.17 -27.12 17.90
N VAL A 84 -13.06 -26.39 18.08
CA VAL A 84 -11.80 -26.71 17.41
C VAL A 84 -11.16 -27.86 18.17
N VAL A 85 -11.14 -29.05 17.57
CA VAL A 85 -10.42 -30.20 18.12
C VAL A 85 -8.98 -30.12 17.61
N GLN A 86 -8.02 -29.88 18.49
CA GLN A 86 -6.60 -30.04 18.16
C GLN A 86 -6.28 -31.55 18.17
N GLN A 87 -5.77 -32.06 17.05
CA GLN A 87 -5.13 -33.38 16.98
C GLN A 87 -3.67 -33.28 17.42
#